data_AF-A0A9W7AUY6-F1
#
_entry.id   AF-A0A9W7AUY6-F1
#
_cell.length_a   1.000
_cell.length_b   1.000
_cell.length_c   1.000
_cell.angle_alpha   90.00
_cell.angle_beta   90.00
_cell.angle_gamma   90.00
#
_symmetry.space_group_name_H-M   'P 1'
#
loop_
_entity.id
_entity.type
_entity.pdbx_description
1 polymer ?
#
loop_
_entity_poly.entity_id
_entity_poly.type
_entity_poly.pdbx_seq_one_letter_code
_entity_poly.pdbx_strand_id
1 'polypeptide(L)'
;MFTPIAQVASVETLLKGSNVVASLVVAVLWDLHRANGSLDYPKGGMKSLVNALVSGLGDDVVRLRSHVASIDVTDNNVRGVTLKSGESIKCNEGVICNAPLWNLKNLLAPAESSEDSVKTLLGEIESVNMTRSYLHLHVGLDATGIDQTKLKPHYTVFEKGMVGDAEHVCTELNMIAVSNVCNLDDSLEVPEGKIMMHAYACGNEDYGIWENLSKDEYELKKKERGEALWSAIEKVVPDARERCEVELLGSPLTHERFLRRPRGTYGAEVESLLKDGSTGVGGLVLCGDGIFPGIGLPSVALSGVSAANSFVSVWRQLKSY
;
A
#
# COMPACT_ATOMS: atom_id res chain seq x y z
N MET A 1 -9.83 -29.16 -1.02
CA MET A 1 -11.24 -29.10 -0.62
C MET A 1 -11.35 -27.92 0.33
N PHE A 2 -11.85 -26.78 -0.13
CA PHE A 2 -12.30 -25.73 0.77
C PHE A 2 -13.37 -26.38 1.66
N THR A 3 -13.29 -26.20 2.97
CA THR A 3 -14.50 -26.33 3.80
C THR A 3 -14.96 -24.90 4.04
N PRO A 4 -15.74 -24.32 3.11
CA PRO A 4 -16.31 -23.01 3.36
C PRO A 4 -17.35 -23.20 4.46
N ILE A 5 -17.15 -22.59 5.63
CA ILE A 5 -18.29 -22.22 6.46
C ILE A 5 -18.88 -21.00 5.76
N ALA A 6 -19.69 -21.26 4.74
CA ALA A 6 -20.35 -20.24 3.95
C ALA A 6 -21.50 -19.64 4.77
N GLN A 7 -21.29 -18.45 5.31
CA GLN A 7 -22.37 -17.47 5.39
C GLN A 7 -22.14 -16.47 4.25
N VAL A 8 -23.00 -16.56 3.23
CA VAL A 8 -22.97 -15.68 2.06
C VAL A 8 -23.58 -14.35 2.49
N ALA A 9 -22.73 -13.37 2.82
CA ALA A 9 -23.13 -11.97 2.77
C ALA A 9 -23.08 -11.52 1.29
N SER A 10 -24.08 -10.78 0.83
CA SER A 10 -24.03 -10.21 -0.53
C SER A 10 -22.84 -9.23 -0.62
N VAL A 11 -22.23 -9.10 -1.80
CA VAL A 11 -21.14 -8.12 -2.04
C VAL A 11 -21.58 -6.70 -1.65
N GLU A 12 -22.85 -6.36 -1.88
CA GLU A 12 -23.46 -5.11 -1.40
C GLU A 12 -23.47 -4.95 0.12
N THR A 13 -23.56 -6.05 0.88
CA THR A 13 -23.53 -6.03 2.36
C THR A 13 -22.11 -5.82 2.86
N LEU A 14 -21.10 -6.42 2.20
CA LEU A 14 -19.69 -6.22 2.52
C LEU A 14 -19.24 -4.77 2.23
N LEU A 15 -19.79 -4.13 1.20
CA LEU A 15 -19.41 -2.78 0.77
C LEU A 15 -20.06 -1.64 1.58
N LYS A 16 -21.00 -1.93 2.49
CA LYS A 16 -21.66 -0.89 3.31
C LYS A 16 -20.84 -0.60 4.57
N GLY A 17 -20.03 0.46 4.52
CA GLY A 17 -19.34 1.02 5.68
C GLY A 17 -18.03 1.71 5.29
N SER A 18 -17.55 2.63 6.14
CA SER A 18 -16.31 3.42 5.97
C SER A 18 -15.00 2.60 5.99
N ASN A 19 -15.07 1.27 5.87
CA ASN A 19 -13.94 0.34 5.82
C ASN A 19 -14.01 -0.54 4.57
N VAL A 20 -14.02 0.10 3.40
CA VAL A 20 -14.19 -0.55 2.09
C VAL A 20 -12.98 -1.43 1.71
N VAL A 21 -11.78 -1.15 2.25
CA VAL A 21 -10.54 -1.86 1.88
C VAL A 21 -10.59 -3.34 2.25
N ALA A 22 -10.99 -3.69 3.48
CA ALA A 22 -11.09 -5.09 3.90
C ALA A 22 -12.10 -5.85 3.02
N SER A 23 -13.26 -5.26 2.74
CA SER A 23 -14.28 -5.84 1.88
C SER A 23 -13.82 -6.04 0.43
N LEU A 24 -13.08 -5.08 -0.12
CA LEU A 24 -12.47 -5.21 -1.44
C LEU A 24 -11.45 -6.35 -1.47
N VAL A 25 -10.63 -6.46 -0.43
CA VAL A 25 -9.67 -7.57 -0.30
C VAL A 25 -10.40 -8.92 -0.24
N VAL A 26 -11.49 -9.04 0.53
CA VAL A 26 -12.32 -10.27 0.53
C VAL A 26 -12.84 -10.57 -0.86
N ALA A 27 -13.40 -9.59 -1.56
CA ALA A 27 -13.97 -9.78 -2.89
C ALA A 27 -12.90 -10.23 -3.90
N VAL A 28 -11.73 -9.59 -3.88
CA VAL A 28 -10.60 -9.94 -4.74
C VAL A 28 -10.08 -11.34 -4.41
N LEU A 29 -9.87 -11.66 -3.13
CA LEU A 29 -9.44 -13.00 -2.73
C LEU A 29 -10.45 -14.07 -3.12
N TRP A 30 -11.74 -13.81 -2.97
CA TRP A 30 -12.80 -14.70 -3.42
C TRP A 30 -12.74 -14.93 -4.93
N ASP A 31 -12.60 -13.87 -5.72
CA ASP A 31 -12.50 -13.93 -7.18
C ASP A 31 -11.27 -14.72 -7.64
N LEU A 32 -10.12 -14.51 -7.00
CA LEU A 32 -8.86 -15.19 -7.31
C LEU A 32 -8.90 -16.70 -6.99
N HIS A 33 -9.77 -17.13 -6.06
CA HIS A 33 -9.93 -18.54 -5.70
C HIS A 33 -11.12 -19.23 -6.40
N ARG A 34 -11.81 -18.55 -7.32
CA ARG A 34 -12.86 -19.18 -8.15
C ARG A 34 -12.27 -20.26 -9.06
N ALA A 35 -13.14 -21.15 -9.55
CA ALA A 35 -12.75 -22.09 -10.60
C ALA A 35 -12.19 -21.33 -11.81
N ASN A 36 -10.96 -21.67 -12.23
CA ASN A 36 -10.16 -21.00 -13.26
C ASN A 36 -9.57 -19.63 -12.88
N GLY A 37 -9.67 -19.21 -11.61
CA GLY A 37 -8.86 -18.11 -11.09
C GLY A 37 -7.39 -18.54 -10.96
N SER A 38 -6.47 -17.62 -11.25
CA SER A 38 -5.05 -17.79 -10.99
C SER A 38 -4.54 -16.66 -10.10
N LEU A 39 -3.63 -17.00 -9.20
CA LEU A 39 -2.87 -16.05 -8.40
C LEU A 39 -1.41 -16.19 -8.79
N ASP A 40 -0.89 -15.15 -9.44
CA ASP A 40 0.51 -15.10 -9.83
C ASP A 40 1.34 -14.39 -8.77
N TYR A 41 2.57 -14.86 -8.60
CA TYR A 41 3.54 -14.29 -7.67
C TYR A 41 4.85 -14.00 -8.43
N PRO A 42 5.45 -12.80 -8.28
CA PRO A 42 6.69 -12.49 -8.95
C PRO A 42 7.83 -13.35 -8.38
N LYS A 43 8.48 -14.11 -9.25
CA LYS A 43 9.67 -14.90 -8.90
C LYS A 43 10.76 -13.99 -8.31
N GLY A 44 11.37 -14.40 -7.20
CA GLY A 44 12.28 -13.59 -6.38
C GLY A 44 11.57 -12.59 -5.46
N GLY A 45 10.25 -12.69 -5.31
CA GLY A 45 9.42 -11.80 -4.49
C GLY A 45 9.19 -10.42 -5.08
N MET A 46 8.45 -9.57 -4.36
CA MET A 46 8.04 -8.24 -4.85
C MET A 46 9.20 -7.31 -5.24
N LYS A 47 10.41 -7.53 -4.69
CA LYS A 47 11.61 -6.78 -5.07
C LYS A 47 12.00 -7.00 -6.54
N SER A 48 11.74 -8.18 -7.10
CA SER A 48 12.07 -8.46 -8.50
C SER A 48 11.25 -7.60 -9.46
N LEU A 49 9.98 -7.30 -9.13
CA LEU A 49 9.15 -6.36 -9.88
C LEU A 49 9.75 -4.95 -9.88
N VAL A 50 10.20 -4.46 -8.71
CA VAL A 50 10.87 -3.16 -8.61
C VAL A 50 12.17 -3.15 -9.42
N ASN A 51 12.99 -4.19 -9.32
CA ASN A 51 14.22 -4.31 -10.09
C ASN A 51 13.95 -4.31 -11.60
N ALA A 52 12.89 -5.00 -12.04
CA ALA A 52 12.49 -5.01 -13.45
C ALA A 52 12.08 -3.61 -13.94
N LEU A 53 11.32 -2.86 -13.14
CA LEU A 53 10.97 -1.47 -13.46
C LEU A 53 12.20 -0.57 -13.54
N VAL A 54 13.13 -0.69 -12.58
CA VAL A 54 14.39 0.08 -12.59
C VAL A 54 15.25 -0.30 -13.80
N SER A 55 15.33 -1.59 -14.15
CA SER A 55 16.05 -2.03 -15.34
C SER A 55 15.43 -1.51 -16.64
N GLY A 56 14.12 -1.27 -16.66
CA GLY A 56 13.40 -0.73 -17.82
C GLY A 56 13.68 0.74 -18.10
N LEU A 57 14.35 1.46 -17.20
CA LEU A 57 14.68 2.89 -17.36
C LEU A 57 15.78 3.14 -18.41
N GLY A 58 16.59 2.13 -18.77
CA GLY A 58 17.69 2.31 -19.70
C GLY A 58 18.73 3.31 -19.19
N ASP A 59 18.89 4.43 -19.90
CA ASP A 59 19.84 5.49 -19.55
C ASP A 59 19.30 6.49 -18.49
N ASP A 60 18.02 6.39 -18.12
CA ASP A 60 17.43 7.22 -17.07
C ASP A 60 17.92 6.80 -15.67
N VAL A 61 17.88 7.75 -14.71
CA VAL A 61 18.55 7.59 -13.40
C VAL A 61 17.57 7.59 -12.23
N VAL A 62 17.68 6.59 -11.36
CA VAL A 62 17.03 6.59 -10.04
C VAL A 62 17.97 7.19 -8.99
N ARG A 63 17.61 8.34 -8.44
CA ARG A 63 18.37 8.99 -7.37
C ARG A 63 17.83 8.62 -5.99
N LEU A 64 18.49 7.67 -5.33
CA LEU A 64 18.19 7.32 -3.93
C LEU A 64 18.67 8.40 -2.97
N ARG A 65 18.09 8.43 -1.75
CA ARG A 65 18.43 9.40 -0.69
C ARG A 65 18.35 10.88 -1.13
N SER A 66 17.62 11.16 -2.19
CA SER A 66 17.46 12.50 -2.78
C SER A 66 16.07 13.03 -2.45
N HIS A 67 15.85 13.37 -1.17
CA HIS A 67 14.54 13.81 -0.71
C HIS A 67 14.18 15.17 -1.33
N VAL A 68 13.10 15.20 -2.10
CA VAL A 68 12.49 16.44 -2.63
C VAL A 68 11.86 17.22 -1.48
N ALA A 69 12.26 18.48 -1.34
CA ALA A 69 11.76 19.41 -0.33
C ALA A 69 10.63 20.29 -0.88
N SER A 70 10.72 20.72 -2.15
CA SER A 70 9.67 21.49 -2.83
C SER A 70 9.56 21.14 -4.30
N ILE A 71 8.36 21.37 -4.84
CA ILE A 71 8.10 21.46 -6.28
C ILE A 71 8.07 22.95 -6.61
N ASP A 72 8.93 23.37 -7.53
CA ASP A 72 9.16 24.78 -7.81
C ASP A 72 8.19 25.24 -8.90
N VAL A 73 7.33 26.22 -8.60
CA VAL A 73 6.28 26.73 -9.50
C VAL A 73 6.46 28.23 -9.71
N THR A 74 6.30 28.69 -10.94
CA THR A 74 6.33 30.11 -11.30
C THR A 74 5.45 30.36 -12.52
N ASP A 75 4.58 31.36 -12.43
CA ASP A 75 3.59 31.70 -13.45
C ASP A 75 2.64 30.53 -13.73
N ASN A 76 2.15 29.88 -12.67
CA ASN A 76 1.33 28.67 -12.68
C ASN A 76 1.94 27.49 -13.48
N ASN A 77 3.26 27.46 -13.67
CA ASN A 77 3.97 26.39 -14.37
C ASN A 77 5.08 25.82 -13.50
N VAL A 78 5.19 24.49 -13.47
CA VAL A 78 6.29 23.82 -12.78
C VAL A 78 7.61 24.07 -13.50
N ARG A 79 8.66 24.33 -12.73
CA ARG A 79 10.01 24.62 -13.22
C ARG A 79 11.03 23.56 -12.83
N GLY A 80 10.68 22.72 -11.86
CA GLY A 80 11.54 21.66 -11.37
C GLY A 80 11.22 21.28 -9.93
N VAL A 81 12.22 20.72 -9.27
CA VAL A 81 12.16 20.37 -7.85
C VAL A 81 13.42 20.82 -7.13
N THR A 82 13.28 21.21 -5.87
CA THR A 82 14.42 21.47 -4.99
C THR A 82 14.53 20.37 -3.94
N LEU A 83 15.72 19.78 -3.83
CA LEU A 83 16.02 18.74 -2.85
C LEU A 83 16.32 19.35 -1.47
N LYS A 84 16.17 18.55 -0.42
CA LYS A 84 16.54 18.94 0.95
C LYS A 84 18.03 19.30 1.10
N SER A 85 18.89 18.83 0.18
CA SER A 85 20.30 19.24 0.11
C SER A 85 20.50 20.68 -0.35
N GLY A 86 19.46 21.34 -0.88
CA GLY A 86 19.53 22.65 -1.53
C GLY A 86 19.82 22.57 -3.03
N GLU A 87 20.04 21.37 -3.58
CA GLU A 87 20.19 21.18 -5.02
C GLU A 87 18.86 21.39 -5.74
N SER A 88 18.86 22.18 -6.82
CA SER A 88 17.70 22.38 -7.70
C SER A 88 17.86 21.59 -8.99
N ILE A 89 16.82 20.83 -9.35
CA ILE A 89 16.73 20.03 -10.57
C ILE A 89 15.64 20.65 -11.45
N LYS A 90 16.04 21.26 -12.57
CA LYS A 90 15.11 21.89 -13.51
C LYS A 90 14.48 20.86 -14.44
N CYS A 91 13.23 21.11 -14.84
CA CYS A 91 12.54 20.33 -15.87
C CYS A 91 12.17 21.21 -17.06
N ASN A 92 12.16 20.62 -18.27
CA ASN A 92 11.69 21.30 -19.47
C ASN A 92 10.21 20.98 -19.77
N GLU A 93 9.82 19.72 -19.57
CA GLU A 93 8.48 19.22 -19.90
C GLU A 93 7.54 19.32 -18.68
N GLY A 94 7.99 18.80 -17.53
CA GLY A 94 7.19 18.85 -16.31
C GLY A 94 7.67 17.88 -15.23
N VAL A 95 6.81 17.68 -14.24
CA VAL A 95 7.04 16.82 -13.06
C VAL A 95 5.86 15.87 -12.91
N ILE A 96 6.15 14.57 -12.87
CA ILE A 96 5.19 13.55 -12.41
C ILE A 96 5.44 13.31 -10.91
N CYS A 97 4.42 13.53 -10.08
CA CYS A 97 4.51 13.39 -8.63
C CYS A 97 3.73 12.17 -8.14
N ASN A 98 4.47 11.17 -7.65
CA ASN A 98 3.94 9.97 -6.98
C ASN A 98 4.06 10.05 -5.43
N ALA A 99 4.24 11.25 -4.87
CA ALA A 99 4.19 11.42 -3.42
C ALA A 99 2.74 11.22 -2.93
N PRO A 100 2.52 10.71 -1.70
CA PRO A 100 1.18 10.67 -1.11
C PRO A 100 0.50 12.04 -1.23
N LEU A 101 -0.75 12.09 -1.70
CA LEU A 101 -1.42 13.35 -2.08
C LEU A 101 -1.32 14.43 -1.01
N TRP A 102 -1.58 14.07 0.25
CA TRP A 102 -1.58 15.01 1.36
C TRP A 102 -0.20 15.62 1.67
N ASN A 103 0.89 15.05 1.14
CA ASN A 103 2.22 15.68 1.24
C ASN A 103 2.40 16.85 0.26
N LEU A 104 1.54 17.01 -0.75
CA LEU A 104 1.63 18.11 -1.72
C LEU A 104 1.48 19.46 -1.04
N LYS A 105 0.72 19.54 0.07
CA LYS A 105 0.67 20.75 0.90
C LYS A 105 2.05 21.24 1.32
N ASN A 106 2.92 20.32 1.74
CA ASN A 106 4.30 20.67 2.14
C ASN A 106 5.19 20.92 0.91
N LEU A 107 5.02 20.13 -0.16
CA LEU A 107 5.85 20.24 -1.37
C LEU A 107 5.57 21.52 -2.17
N LEU A 108 4.33 22.04 -2.10
CA LEU A 108 3.89 23.23 -2.82
C LEU A 108 3.69 24.44 -1.91
N ALA A 109 3.94 24.32 -0.60
CA ALA A 109 3.84 25.43 0.37
C ALA A 109 4.53 26.72 -0.09
N PRO A 110 5.73 26.69 -0.73
CA PRO A 110 6.37 27.92 -1.22
C PRO A 110 5.57 28.67 -2.29
N ALA A 111 4.72 27.98 -3.06
CA ALA A 111 3.96 28.54 -4.18
C ALA A 111 2.48 28.80 -3.84
N GLU A 112 1.98 28.29 -2.71
CA GLU A 112 0.56 28.37 -2.33
C GLU A 112 0.00 29.79 -2.25
N SER A 113 0.81 30.75 -1.78
CA SER A 113 0.38 32.14 -1.61
C SER A 113 0.46 32.98 -2.88
N SER A 114 1.21 32.52 -3.90
CA SER A 114 1.49 33.27 -5.12
C SER A 114 0.83 32.68 -6.37
N GLU A 115 0.40 31.41 -6.34
CA GLU A 115 -0.10 30.69 -7.51
C GLU A 115 -1.53 30.18 -7.25
N ASP A 116 -2.53 30.78 -7.91
CA ASP A 116 -3.94 30.41 -7.75
C ASP A 116 -4.19 28.94 -8.08
N SER A 117 -3.52 28.41 -9.11
CA SER A 117 -3.64 26.99 -9.50
C SER A 117 -3.18 26.02 -8.40
N VAL A 118 -2.13 26.40 -7.66
CA VAL A 118 -1.64 25.63 -6.51
C VAL A 118 -2.66 25.65 -5.40
N LYS A 119 -3.22 26.82 -5.08
CA LYS A 119 -4.25 26.96 -4.05
C LYS A 119 -5.50 26.13 -4.36
N THR A 120 -5.96 26.14 -5.61
CA THR A 120 -7.08 25.30 -6.07
C THR A 120 -6.74 23.82 -5.90
N LEU A 121 -5.57 23.38 -6.37
CA LEU A 121 -5.13 21.98 -6.26
C LEU A 121 -5.08 21.51 -4.79
N LEU A 122 -4.55 22.34 -3.88
CA LEU A 122 -4.50 22.00 -2.46
C LEU A 122 -5.90 21.89 -1.84
N GLY A 123 -6.84 22.74 -2.25
CA GLY A 123 -8.25 22.64 -1.85
C GLY A 123 -8.92 21.34 -2.33
N GLU A 124 -8.62 20.89 -3.56
CA GLU A 124 -9.09 19.59 -4.06
C GLU A 124 -8.52 18.44 -3.23
N ILE A 125 -7.23 18.48 -2.90
CA ILE A 125 -6.57 17.44 -2.10
C ILE A 125 -7.14 17.36 -0.67
N GLU A 126 -7.51 18.49 -0.07
CA GLU A 126 -8.15 18.51 1.25
C GLU A 126 -9.52 17.80 1.27
N SER A 127 -10.17 17.66 0.10
CA SER A 127 -11.42 16.89 -0.05
C SER A 127 -11.22 15.38 -0.24
N VAL A 128 -9.97 14.93 -0.42
CA VAL A 128 -9.63 13.51 -0.59
C VAL A 128 -9.48 12.86 0.78
N ASN A 129 -10.34 11.88 1.08
CA ASN A 129 -10.34 11.19 2.35
C ASN A 129 -9.26 10.11 2.39
N MET A 130 -8.58 10.00 3.52
CA MET A 130 -7.67 8.89 3.82
C MET A 130 -8.47 7.68 4.27
N THR A 131 -8.11 6.50 3.76
CA THR A 131 -8.50 5.24 4.42
C THR A 131 -7.80 5.14 5.78
N ARG A 132 -8.30 4.25 6.64
CA ARG A 132 -7.59 3.87 7.87
C ARG A 132 -6.20 3.27 7.59
N SER A 133 -5.41 3.18 8.66
CA SER A 133 -4.11 2.55 8.64
C SER A 133 -4.24 1.03 8.86
N TYR A 134 -3.10 0.37 9.03
CA TYR A 134 -2.99 -1.08 9.03
C TYR A 134 -1.81 -1.55 9.89
N LEU A 135 -1.75 -2.85 10.17
CA LEU A 135 -0.67 -3.53 10.89
C LEU A 135 -0.07 -4.65 10.04
N HIS A 136 1.24 -4.82 10.07
CA HIS A 136 1.97 -5.89 9.36
C HIS A 136 2.86 -6.63 10.36
N LEU A 137 2.89 -7.96 10.29
CA LEU A 137 3.79 -8.78 11.06
C LEU A 137 4.53 -9.71 10.09
N HIS A 138 5.84 -9.50 9.94
CA HIS A 138 6.70 -10.44 9.22
C HIS A 138 7.44 -11.31 10.23
N VAL A 139 7.38 -12.63 10.05
CA VAL A 139 8.06 -13.59 10.91
C VAL A 139 8.91 -14.55 10.09
N GLY A 140 10.10 -14.85 10.60
CA GLY A 140 10.93 -15.97 10.16
C GLY A 140 10.82 -17.09 11.18
N LEU A 141 10.41 -18.28 10.74
CA LEU A 141 10.15 -19.44 11.61
C LEU A 141 11.09 -20.61 11.30
N ASP A 142 11.48 -21.34 12.35
CA ASP A 142 12.05 -22.68 12.21
C ASP A 142 11.02 -23.67 11.67
N ALA A 143 11.28 -24.19 10.46
CA ALA A 143 10.39 -25.11 9.77
C ALA A 143 10.61 -26.58 10.15
N THR A 144 11.51 -26.87 11.11
CA THR A 144 11.78 -28.23 11.58
C THR A 144 10.50 -28.93 12.05
N GLY A 145 10.12 -30.03 11.38
CA GLY A 145 8.92 -30.80 11.70
C GLY A 145 7.61 -30.22 11.14
N ILE A 146 7.65 -29.10 10.42
CA ILE A 146 6.50 -28.56 9.69
C ILE A 146 6.35 -29.31 8.36
N ASP A 147 5.16 -29.87 8.12
CA ASP A 147 4.79 -30.42 6.82
C ASP A 147 4.43 -29.28 5.85
N GLN A 148 5.45 -28.74 5.18
CA GLN A 148 5.32 -27.61 4.28
C GLN A 148 4.38 -27.90 3.10
N THR A 149 4.16 -29.17 2.72
CA THR A 149 3.26 -29.56 1.63
C THR A 149 1.79 -29.27 1.93
N LYS A 150 1.44 -29.16 3.22
CA LYS A 150 0.09 -28.81 3.67
C LYS A 150 -0.12 -27.31 3.78
N LEU A 151 0.95 -26.53 3.85
CA LEU A 151 0.84 -25.08 3.90
C LEU A 151 0.36 -24.54 2.55
N LYS A 152 -0.52 -23.55 2.62
CA LYS A 152 -1.05 -22.81 1.49
C LYS A 152 -0.34 -21.46 1.42
N PRO A 153 -0.28 -20.85 0.23
CA PRO A 153 0.41 -19.59 0.08
C PRO A 153 -0.34 -18.43 0.74
N HIS A 154 -1.66 -18.53 0.86
CA HIS A 154 -2.53 -17.48 1.39
C HIS A 154 -3.61 -18.10 2.27
N TYR A 155 -3.89 -17.41 3.37
CA TYR A 155 -4.96 -17.67 4.30
C TYR A 155 -5.66 -16.36 4.63
N THR A 156 -6.96 -16.43 4.88
CA THR A 156 -7.71 -15.34 5.50
C THR A 156 -8.23 -15.85 6.82
N VAL A 157 -7.84 -15.16 7.88
CA VAL A 157 -8.27 -15.44 9.24
C VAL A 157 -9.22 -14.35 9.68
N PHE A 158 -10.36 -14.76 10.24
CA PHE A 158 -11.26 -13.88 10.97
C PHE A 158 -11.02 -14.10 12.46
N GLU A 159 -10.44 -13.10 13.12
CA GLU A 159 -10.06 -13.18 14.53
C GLU A 159 -11.29 -13.21 15.45
N LYS A 160 -12.34 -12.48 15.07
CA LYS A 160 -13.56 -12.28 15.86
C LYS A 160 -14.80 -12.95 15.24
N GLY A 161 -14.63 -13.73 14.18
CA GLY A 161 -15.71 -14.45 13.48
C GLY A 161 -16.21 -13.75 12.21
N MET A 162 -17.15 -14.40 11.52
CA MET A 162 -17.78 -13.92 10.28
C MET A 162 -19.17 -13.30 10.55
N VAL A 163 -19.67 -12.49 9.61
CA VAL A 163 -20.96 -11.75 9.72
C VAL A 163 -22.07 -12.64 10.27
N GLY A 164 -22.56 -12.35 11.47
CA GLY A 164 -23.58 -13.15 12.16
C GLY A 164 -23.19 -13.53 13.59
N ASP A 165 -21.88 -13.65 13.85
CA ASP A 165 -21.32 -13.81 15.18
C ASP A 165 -20.90 -12.43 15.75
N ALA A 166 -21.90 -11.58 15.99
CA ALA A 166 -21.81 -10.26 16.63
C ALA A 166 -21.01 -9.14 15.92
N GLU A 167 -20.18 -9.41 14.90
CA GLU A 167 -19.30 -8.39 14.28
C GLU A 167 -19.21 -8.44 12.74
N HIS A 168 -18.96 -7.28 12.11
CA HIS A 168 -18.73 -7.14 10.66
C HIS A 168 -17.31 -7.62 10.28
N VAL A 169 -17.09 -8.10 9.04
CA VAL A 169 -15.74 -8.47 8.57
C VAL A 169 -14.75 -7.30 8.60
N CYS A 170 -15.29 -6.08 8.51
CA CYS A 170 -14.53 -4.83 8.57
C CYS A 170 -14.31 -4.32 9.99
N THR A 171 -14.73 -5.06 11.01
CA THR A 171 -14.43 -4.69 12.39
C THR A 171 -12.91 -4.66 12.56
N GLU A 172 -12.46 -3.72 13.38
CA GLU A 172 -11.07 -3.51 13.71
C GLU A 172 -10.36 -4.82 14.09
N LEU A 173 -9.25 -5.09 13.39
CA LEU A 173 -8.41 -6.28 13.52
C LEU A 173 -9.15 -7.63 13.39
N ASN A 174 -10.33 -7.67 12.78
CA ASN A 174 -11.04 -8.94 12.57
C ASN A 174 -10.44 -9.71 11.39
N MET A 175 -10.41 -9.12 10.20
CA MET A 175 -9.84 -9.78 9.02
C MET A 175 -8.32 -9.59 8.95
N ILE A 176 -7.60 -10.69 8.97
CA ILE A 176 -6.15 -10.76 8.85
C ILE A 176 -5.80 -11.73 7.72
N ALA A 177 -5.08 -11.24 6.72
CA ALA A 177 -4.55 -12.11 5.69
C ALA A 177 -3.15 -12.58 6.10
N VAL A 178 -2.91 -13.87 5.98
CA VAL A 178 -1.62 -14.51 6.30
C VAL A 178 -1.09 -15.14 5.02
N SER A 179 0.17 -14.85 4.69
CA SER A 179 0.83 -15.38 3.50
C SER A 179 2.09 -16.16 3.87
N ASN A 180 2.34 -17.25 3.14
CA ASN A 180 3.57 -18.03 3.14
C ASN A 180 4.03 -18.21 1.70
N VAL A 181 4.86 -17.28 1.23
CA VAL A 181 5.31 -17.25 -0.17
C VAL A 181 6.41 -18.28 -0.47
N CYS A 182 7.04 -18.86 0.55
CA CYS A 182 8.03 -19.94 0.39
C CYS A 182 7.45 -21.17 -0.33
N ASN A 183 6.14 -21.36 -0.27
CA ASN A 183 5.44 -22.44 -0.96
C ASN A 183 5.17 -22.18 -2.45
N LEU A 184 5.37 -20.94 -2.92
CA LEU A 184 5.16 -20.56 -4.33
C LEU A 184 6.46 -20.40 -5.10
N ASP A 185 7.54 -20.05 -4.41
CA ASP A 185 8.75 -19.60 -5.06
C ASP A 185 9.98 -20.10 -4.31
N ASP A 186 10.66 -21.08 -4.91
CA ASP A 186 11.90 -21.67 -4.43
C ASP A 186 13.12 -20.77 -4.60
N SER A 187 12.99 -19.65 -5.32
CA SER A 187 14.06 -18.68 -5.54
C SER A 187 14.13 -17.59 -4.48
N LEU A 188 13.22 -17.61 -3.50
CA LEU A 188 13.28 -16.70 -2.36
C LEU A 188 14.53 -16.98 -1.52
N GLU A 189 15.22 -15.91 -1.12
CA GLU A 189 16.41 -15.97 -0.26
C GLU A 189 16.02 -16.27 1.20
N VAL A 190 15.50 -17.47 1.45
CA VAL A 190 15.15 -17.98 2.79
C VAL A 190 16.17 -19.05 3.20
N PRO A 191 16.77 -18.97 4.41
CA PRO A 191 17.72 -19.97 4.86
C PRO A 191 17.12 -21.39 4.87
N GLU A 192 17.97 -22.40 4.66
CA GLU A 192 17.55 -23.80 4.70
C GLU A 192 16.89 -24.15 6.03
N GLY A 193 15.78 -24.90 5.96
CA GLY A 193 15.00 -25.28 7.15
C GLY A 193 14.20 -24.14 7.77
N LYS A 194 14.08 -22.97 7.11
CA LYS A 194 13.26 -21.84 7.55
C LYS A 194 12.10 -21.57 6.60
N ILE A 195 11.06 -20.95 7.13
CA ILE A 195 9.97 -20.36 6.33
C ILE A 195 9.73 -18.92 6.78
N MET A 196 9.15 -18.12 5.89
CA MET A 196 8.71 -16.76 6.20
C MET A 196 7.19 -16.69 6.12
N MET A 197 6.58 -16.07 7.12
CA MET A 197 5.16 -15.76 7.09
C MET A 197 4.93 -14.25 7.26
N HIS A 198 3.92 -13.73 6.57
CA HIS A 198 3.50 -12.34 6.69
C HIS A 198 2.01 -12.27 6.97
N ALA A 199 1.65 -11.71 8.12
CA ALA A 199 0.28 -11.38 8.49
C ALA A 199 0.03 -9.88 8.30
N TYR A 200 -1.11 -9.51 7.75
CA TYR A 200 -1.49 -8.10 7.61
C TYR A 200 -2.97 -7.87 7.88
N ALA A 201 -3.26 -6.80 8.63
CA ALA A 201 -4.60 -6.36 8.97
C ALA A 201 -5.02 -5.24 8.00
N CYS A 202 -6.03 -5.51 7.17
CA CYS A 202 -6.27 -4.73 5.95
C CYS A 202 -7.03 -3.42 6.21
N GLY A 203 -6.30 -2.31 6.40
CA GLY A 203 -6.90 -0.97 6.42
C GLY A 203 -7.96 -0.80 7.53
N ASN A 204 -7.76 -1.45 8.67
CA ASN A 204 -8.72 -1.49 9.78
C ASN A 204 -8.12 -1.00 11.12
N GLU A 205 -6.91 -0.44 11.12
CA GLU A 205 -6.26 0.12 12.30
C GLU A 205 -6.52 1.63 12.39
N ASP A 206 -7.06 2.11 13.52
CA ASP A 206 -7.19 3.54 13.74
C ASP A 206 -5.81 4.15 14.00
N TYR A 207 -5.50 5.26 13.36
CA TYR A 207 -4.27 6.01 13.65
C TYR A 207 -4.34 6.73 15.00
N GLY A 208 -5.53 7.20 15.40
CA GLY A 208 -5.69 8.05 16.60
C GLY A 208 -5.16 7.41 17.88
N ILE A 209 -5.28 6.09 18.02
CA ILE A 209 -4.80 5.37 19.21
C ILE A 209 -3.26 5.28 19.30
N TRP A 210 -2.55 5.69 18.25
CA TRP A 210 -1.08 5.74 18.19
C TRP A 210 -0.53 7.16 18.39
N GLU A 211 -1.39 8.17 18.43
CA GLU A 211 -0.98 9.57 18.60
C GLU A 211 -0.51 9.84 20.04
N ASN A 212 0.52 10.67 20.17
CA ASN A 212 1.02 11.18 21.45
C ASN A 212 1.47 10.12 22.48
N LEU A 213 1.78 8.90 22.05
CA LEU A 213 2.35 7.88 22.92
C LEU A 213 3.81 8.19 23.24
N SER A 214 4.21 8.00 24.50
CA SER A 214 5.62 7.87 24.85
C SER A 214 6.22 6.63 24.18
N LYS A 215 7.55 6.55 24.15
CA LYS A 215 8.24 5.41 23.55
C LYS A 215 7.81 4.07 24.19
N ASP A 216 7.69 4.02 25.50
CA ASP A 216 7.35 2.79 26.21
C ASP A 216 5.88 2.39 26.00
N GLU A 217 4.97 3.38 26.00
CA GLU A 217 3.56 3.16 25.67
C GLU A 217 3.38 2.69 24.22
N TYR A 218 4.16 3.25 23.29
CA TYR A 218 4.18 2.82 21.89
C TYR A 218 4.62 1.37 21.77
N GLU A 219 5.73 0.97 22.40
CA GLU A 219 6.22 -0.42 22.33
C GLU A 219 5.25 -1.41 22.98
N LEU A 220 4.62 -1.04 24.11
CA LEU A 220 3.60 -1.87 24.75
C LEU A 220 2.36 -2.02 23.86
N LYS A 221 1.84 -0.91 23.32
CA LYS A 221 0.69 -0.93 22.41
C LYS A 221 1.00 -1.71 21.14
N LYS A 222 2.22 -1.58 20.62
CA LYS A 222 2.66 -2.31 19.45
C LYS A 222 2.56 -3.81 19.68
N LYS A 223 3.06 -4.31 20.82
CA LYS A 223 2.92 -5.73 21.20
C LYS A 223 1.45 -6.13 21.37
N GLU A 224 0.70 -5.37 22.16
CA GLU A 224 -0.74 -5.62 22.42
C GLU A 224 -1.54 -5.77 21.11
N ARG A 225 -1.37 -4.84 20.17
CA ARG A 225 -2.07 -4.86 18.88
C ARG A 225 -1.53 -5.96 17.95
N GLY A 226 -0.25 -6.31 18.09
CA GLY A 226 0.39 -7.41 17.39
C GLY A 226 -0.16 -8.80 17.72
N GLU A 227 -0.76 -8.98 18.90
CA GLU A 227 -1.33 -10.27 19.34
C GLU A 227 -2.36 -10.83 18.37
N ALA A 228 -3.17 -9.98 17.73
CA ALA A 228 -4.14 -10.41 16.73
C ALA A 228 -3.47 -11.01 15.48
N LEU A 229 -2.37 -10.40 15.01
CA LEU A 229 -1.62 -10.91 13.86
C LEU A 229 -0.93 -12.23 14.19
N TRP A 230 -0.39 -12.33 15.39
CA TRP A 230 0.20 -13.57 15.87
C TRP A 230 -0.83 -14.70 16.02
N SER A 231 -2.00 -14.42 16.60
CA SER A 231 -3.12 -15.38 16.71
C SER A 231 -3.51 -15.93 15.32
N ALA A 232 -3.52 -15.06 14.30
CA ALA A 232 -3.77 -15.46 12.93
C ALA A 232 -2.68 -16.39 12.36
N ILE A 233 -1.40 -16.12 12.66
CA ILE A 233 -0.30 -17.01 12.28
C ILE A 233 -0.42 -18.36 13.00
N GLU A 234 -0.78 -18.38 14.29
CA GLU A 234 -0.92 -19.61 15.07
C GLU A 234 -2.08 -20.50 14.61
N LYS A 235 -3.12 -19.92 14.03
CA LYS A 235 -4.16 -20.71 13.34
C LYS A 235 -3.62 -21.49 12.14
N VAL A 236 -2.47 -21.10 11.60
CA VAL A 236 -1.77 -21.79 10.50
C VAL A 236 -0.63 -22.68 11.03
N VAL A 237 0.18 -22.17 11.95
CA VAL A 237 1.31 -22.86 12.61
C VAL A 237 1.16 -22.71 14.14
N PRO A 238 0.53 -23.68 14.83
CA PRO A 238 0.12 -23.52 16.23
C PRO A 238 1.20 -23.12 17.24
N ASP A 239 2.44 -23.51 17.00
CA ASP A 239 3.62 -23.23 17.83
C ASP A 239 4.53 -22.14 17.22
N ALA A 240 3.98 -21.27 16.36
CA ALA A 240 4.76 -20.27 15.61
C ALA A 240 5.62 -19.35 16.50
N ARG A 241 5.11 -18.94 17.67
CA ARG A 241 5.90 -18.09 18.60
C ARG A 241 7.14 -18.80 19.12
N GLU A 242 7.06 -20.11 19.38
CA GLU A 242 8.19 -20.92 19.85
C GLU A 242 9.26 -21.11 18.76
N ARG A 243 8.83 -21.08 17.49
CA ARG A 243 9.67 -21.22 16.30
C ARG A 243 10.26 -19.91 15.80
N CYS A 244 9.84 -18.77 16.36
CA CYS A 244 10.15 -17.46 15.81
C CYS A 244 11.60 -17.06 16.07
N GLU A 245 12.34 -16.79 14.99
CA GLU A 245 13.72 -16.31 15.06
C GLU A 245 13.84 -14.83 14.67
N VAL A 246 12.90 -14.33 13.87
CA VAL A 246 12.85 -12.95 13.42
C VAL A 246 11.41 -12.47 13.52
N GLU A 247 11.20 -11.33 14.17
CA GLU A 247 9.90 -10.67 14.28
C GLU A 247 10.04 -9.20 13.84
N LEU A 248 9.26 -8.79 12.84
CA LEU A 248 9.17 -7.40 12.38
C LEU A 248 7.71 -6.96 12.33
N LEU A 249 7.26 -6.34 13.42
CA LEU A 249 5.95 -5.74 13.54
C LEU A 249 5.98 -4.28 13.02
N GLY A 250 5.11 -3.95 12.08
CA GLY A 250 4.86 -2.63 11.52
C GLY A 250 3.54 -2.06 12.03
N SER A 251 3.59 -0.79 12.45
CA SER A 251 2.44 -0.03 12.96
C SER A 251 2.11 1.17 12.07
N PRO A 252 1.00 1.89 12.31
CA PRO A 252 0.70 3.12 11.58
C PRO A 252 1.83 4.16 11.60
N LEU A 253 2.49 4.35 12.75
CA LEU A 253 3.69 5.21 12.86
C LEU A 253 4.89 4.68 12.08
N THR A 254 4.98 3.35 11.88
CA THR A 254 6.02 2.75 11.02
C THR A 254 5.76 3.13 9.56
N HIS A 255 4.51 3.02 9.10
CA HIS A 255 4.13 3.40 7.73
C HIS A 255 4.36 4.89 7.49
N GLU A 256 3.97 5.74 8.45
CA GLU A 256 4.21 7.18 8.34
C GLU A 256 5.70 7.50 8.25
N ARG A 257 6.54 6.88 9.09
CA ARG A 257 7.98 7.12 9.08
C ARG A 257 8.67 6.64 7.81
N PHE A 258 8.45 5.38 7.42
CA PHE A 258 9.22 4.74 6.36
C PHE A 258 8.67 5.00 4.96
N LEU A 259 7.35 5.12 4.82
CA LEU A 259 6.69 5.40 3.54
C LEU A 259 6.34 6.87 3.36
N ARG A 260 6.53 7.70 4.41
CA ARG A 260 6.16 9.13 4.43
C ARG A 260 4.67 9.33 4.12
N ARG A 261 3.84 8.41 4.59
CA ARG A 261 2.39 8.44 4.42
C ARG A 261 1.76 9.09 5.64
N PRO A 262 1.15 10.28 5.51
CA PRO A 262 0.46 10.90 6.64
C PRO A 262 -0.52 9.93 7.29
N ARG A 263 -0.49 9.85 8.62
CA ARG A 263 -1.33 8.94 9.42
C ARG A 263 -1.18 7.45 9.06
N GLY A 264 -0.10 7.06 8.38
CA GLY A 264 0.14 5.68 7.95
C GLY A 264 -0.94 5.11 7.02
N THR A 265 -1.73 5.96 6.36
CA THR A 265 -2.90 5.55 5.58
C THR A 265 -2.58 4.50 4.51
N TYR A 266 -3.50 3.56 4.30
CA TYR A 266 -3.41 2.59 3.19
C TYR A 266 -3.58 3.26 1.81
N GLY A 267 -4.30 4.38 1.73
CA GLY A 267 -4.46 5.18 0.51
C GLY A 267 -5.68 6.09 0.57
N ALA A 268 -6.14 6.56 -0.58
CA ALA A 268 -7.36 7.37 -0.67
C ALA A 268 -8.61 6.50 -0.71
N GLU A 269 -9.71 6.99 -0.13
CA GLU A 269 -11.01 6.35 -0.28
C GLU A 269 -11.48 6.43 -1.74
N VAL A 270 -12.04 5.32 -2.25
CA VAL A 270 -12.43 5.17 -3.67
C VAL A 270 -13.37 6.28 -4.15
N GLU A 271 -14.30 6.72 -3.30
CA GLU A 271 -15.28 7.77 -3.61
C GLU A 271 -14.67 9.17 -3.70
N SER A 272 -13.45 9.35 -3.19
CA SER A 272 -12.76 10.64 -3.10
C SER A 272 -11.57 10.76 -4.06
N LEU A 273 -11.33 9.76 -4.91
CA LEU A 273 -10.20 9.73 -5.84
C LEU A 273 -10.24 10.92 -6.81
N LEU A 274 -9.07 11.51 -7.05
CA LEU A 274 -8.90 12.45 -8.16
C LEU A 274 -8.93 11.67 -9.49
N LYS A 275 -9.33 12.34 -10.57
CA LYS A 275 -9.65 11.69 -11.85
C LYS A 275 -8.41 11.08 -12.55
N ASP A 276 -7.67 11.87 -13.31
CA ASP A 276 -6.60 11.39 -14.19
C ASP A 276 -5.22 11.90 -13.78
N GLY A 277 -5.15 12.57 -12.63
CA GLY A 277 -3.92 13.18 -12.11
C GLY A 277 -3.56 14.50 -12.76
N SER A 278 -4.35 15.01 -13.71
CA SER A 278 -4.17 16.36 -14.22
C SER A 278 -4.35 17.39 -13.10
N THR A 279 -3.60 18.49 -13.18
CA THR A 279 -3.70 19.59 -12.23
C THR A 279 -3.88 20.92 -12.97
N GLY A 280 -4.31 21.95 -12.25
CA GLY A 280 -4.31 23.32 -12.76
C GLY A 280 -2.92 23.93 -12.92
N VAL A 281 -1.88 23.30 -12.37
CA VAL A 281 -0.49 23.76 -12.46
C VAL A 281 0.15 23.18 -13.72
N GLY A 282 0.52 24.04 -14.67
CA GLY A 282 1.11 23.65 -15.94
C GLY A 282 2.33 22.77 -15.76
N GLY A 283 2.33 21.60 -16.40
CA GLY A 283 3.41 20.61 -16.35
C GLY A 283 3.50 19.79 -15.06
N LEU A 284 2.61 19.98 -14.08
CA LEU A 284 2.53 19.11 -12.91
C LEU A 284 1.42 18.07 -13.09
N VAL A 285 1.79 16.79 -13.00
CA VAL A 285 0.86 15.67 -13.11
C VAL A 285 1.04 14.76 -11.89
N LEU A 286 -0.06 14.31 -11.31
CA LEU A 286 -0.07 13.43 -10.15
C LEU A 286 -0.27 11.97 -10.60
N CYS A 287 0.30 11.03 -9.85
CA CYS A 287 -0.01 9.61 -10.00
C CYS A 287 0.04 8.92 -8.65
N GLY A 288 -0.46 7.68 -8.60
CA GLY A 288 -0.46 6.86 -7.40
C GLY A 288 -1.86 6.47 -6.96
N ASP A 289 -1.98 6.07 -5.69
CA ASP A 289 -3.20 5.48 -5.13
C ASP A 289 -4.27 6.51 -4.71
N GLY A 290 -3.97 7.80 -4.84
CA GLY A 290 -4.93 8.89 -4.71
C GLY A 290 -5.59 9.30 -6.03
N ILE A 291 -5.13 8.73 -7.15
CA ILE A 291 -5.63 8.99 -8.49
C ILE A 291 -6.36 7.74 -8.97
N PHE A 292 -7.51 7.89 -9.64
CA PHE A 292 -8.21 6.76 -10.23
C PHE A 292 -7.24 5.97 -11.15
N PRO A 293 -7.21 4.61 -11.05
CA PRO A 293 -8.20 3.73 -10.41
C PRO A 293 -8.06 3.51 -8.89
N GLY A 294 -7.08 4.12 -8.22
CA GLY A 294 -6.92 4.08 -6.76
C GLY A 294 -5.93 3.03 -6.26
N ILE A 295 -6.24 2.44 -5.10
CA ILE A 295 -5.33 1.56 -4.36
C ILE A 295 -5.13 0.20 -5.06
N GLY A 296 -3.92 -0.35 -4.94
CA GLY A 296 -3.54 -1.67 -5.43
C GLY A 296 -2.50 -1.62 -6.56
N LEU A 297 -1.65 -2.63 -6.66
CA LEU A 297 -0.55 -2.64 -7.64
C LEU A 297 -1.00 -2.38 -9.09
N PRO A 298 -2.02 -3.07 -9.63
CA PRO A 298 -2.48 -2.81 -11.00
C PRO A 298 -3.02 -1.38 -11.17
N SER A 299 -3.82 -0.90 -10.22
CA SER A 299 -4.40 0.44 -10.25
C SER A 299 -3.32 1.53 -10.23
N VAL A 300 -2.35 1.43 -9.33
CA VAL A 300 -1.23 2.37 -9.21
C VAL A 300 -0.33 2.32 -10.46
N ALA A 301 -0.09 1.14 -11.03
CA ALA A 301 0.66 1.01 -12.27
C ALA A 301 -0.06 1.70 -13.45
N LEU A 302 -1.37 1.52 -13.58
CA LEU A 302 -2.19 2.19 -14.58
C LEU A 302 -2.18 3.71 -14.40
N SER A 303 -2.28 4.20 -13.16
CA SER A 303 -2.16 5.63 -12.85
C SER A 303 -0.80 6.19 -13.29
N GLY A 304 0.31 5.48 -13.02
CA GLY A 304 1.64 5.87 -13.47
C GLY A 304 1.79 5.90 -15.00
N VAL A 305 1.25 4.90 -15.70
CA VAL A 305 1.23 4.86 -17.17
C VAL A 305 0.41 6.00 -17.75
N SER A 306 -0.76 6.30 -17.16
CA SER A 306 -1.61 7.42 -17.57
C SER A 306 -0.86 8.76 -17.43
N ALA A 307 -0.23 8.99 -16.27
CA ALA A 307 0.56 10.19 -16.04
C ALA A 307 1.73 10.32 -17.01
N ALA A 308 2.46 9.24 -17.30
CA ALA A 308 3.53 9.28 -18.30
C ALA A 308 3.01 9.63 -19.71
N ASN A 309 1.88 9.04 -20.12
CA ASN A 309 1.28 9.29 -21.43
C ASN A 309 0.76 10.73 -21.59
N SER A 310 0.46 11.44 -20.51
CA SER A 310 0.05 12.84 -20.57
C SER A 310 1.14 13.77 -21.12
N PHE A 311 2.41 13.37 -21.06
CA PHE A 311 3.55 14.08 -21.66
C PHE A 311 3.88 13.64 -23.09
N VAL A 312 3.12 12.70 -23.65
CA VAL A 312 3.38 12.16 -24.99
C VAL A 312 2.25 12.58 -25.92
N SER A 313 2.54 13.39 -26.93
CA SER A 313 1.53 13.78 -27.93
C SER A 313 0.91 12.57 -28.62
N VAL A 314 -0.37 12.66 -28.99
CA VAL A 314 -1.11 11.62 -29.74
C VAL A 314 -0.32 11.16 -30.99
N TRP A 315 0.30 12.10 -31.71
CA TRP A 315 1.10 11.81 -32.90
C TRP A 315 2.36 10.98 -32.60
N ARG A 316 2.97 11.16 -31.43
CA ARG A 316 4.12 10.36 -30.99
C ARG A 316 3.66 8.98 -30.53
N GLN A 317 2.51 8.89 -29.85
CA GLN A 317 1.92 7.60 -29.45
C GLN A 317 1.56 6.73 -30.68
N LEU A 318 0.97 7.34 -31.72
CA LEU A 318 0.58 6.64 -32.96
C LEU A 318 1.76 6.10 -33.79
N LYS A 319 2.99 6.57 -33.56
CA LYS A 319 4.19 6.07 -34.26
C LYS A 319 4.81 4.85 -33.60
N SER A 320 4.37 4.50 -32.39
CA SER A 320 4.92 3.39 -31.59
C SER A 320 4.12 2.08 -31.76
N TYR A 321 3.09 2.08 -32.60
CA TYR A 321 2.28 0.93 -33.01
C TYR A 321 2.44 0.69 -34.51
#